data_AF-A0A353R6Z5-F1
#
_entry.id   AF-A0A353R6Z5-F1
#
_cell.length_a   1.000
_cell.length_b   1.000
_cell.length_c   1.000
_cell.angle_alpha   90.00
_cell.angle_beta   90.00
_cell.angle_gamma   90.00
#
_symmetry.space_group_name_H-M   'P 1'
#
loop_
_entity.id
_entity.type
_entity.pdbx_description
1 polymer ?
#
loop_
_entity_poly.entity_id
_entity_poly.type
_entity_poly.pdbx_seq_one_letter_code
_entity_poly.pdbx_strand_id
1 'polypeptide(L)'
;MIAVSDKILVSESILTEYFTCDLQACRGICCVEGDSGAPLTQEECTYLETEWPRYIPTMQNAGVHAVEKQGPWTLDIEGDTVTPLIEGKECAYAFFRD
;
A
#
# COMPACT_ATOMS: atom_id res chain seq x y z
N MET A 1 15.82 5.35 -21.71
CA MET A 1 15.00 6.30 -20.91
C MET A 1 14.49 7.37 -21.86
N ILE A 2 13.17 7.60 -21.90
CA ILE A 2 12.49 8.60 -22.72
C ILE A 2 12.31 9.88 -21.89
N ALA A 3 12.78 11.02 -22.40
CA ALA A 3 12.51 12.32 -21.81
C ALA A 3 11.17 12.86 -22.31
N VAL A 4 10.19 12.99 -21.42
CA VAL A 4 8.86 13.55 -21.73
C VAL A 4 8.83 15.06 -21.47
N SER A 5 9.70 15.53 -20.56
CA SER A 5 9.98 16.95 -20.33
C SER A 5 11.41 17.11 -19.81
N ASP A 6 11.79 18.34 -19.48
CA ASP A 6 13.04 18.70 -18.80
C ASP A 6 13.19 18.08 -17.39
N LYS A 7 12.10 17.57 -16.80
CA LYS A 7 12.07 17.02 -15.44
C LYS A 7 11.56 15.58 -15.35
N ILE A 8 10.95 15.06 -16.41
CA ILE A 8 10.29 13.76 -16.39
C ILE A 8 11.05 12.80 -17.30
N LEU A 9 11.68 11.82 -16.68
CA LEU A 9 12.31 10.69 -17.35
C LEU A 9 11.48 9.45 -17.10
N VAL A 10 11.13 8.76 -18.19
CA VAL A 10 10.37 7.51 -18.15
C VAL A 10 11.23 6.40 -18.71
N SER A 11 11.13 5.18 -18.17
CA SER A 11 11.81 4.03 -18.76
C SER A 11 11.31 3.78 -20.18
N GLU A 12 12.23 3.41 -21.10
CA GLU A 12 11.85 3.00 -22.46
C GLU A 12 11.02 1.70 -22.46
N SER A 13 11.12 0.90 -21.38
CA SER A 13 10.32 -0.31 -21.21
C SER A 13 8.82 -0.05 -21.30
N ILE A 14 8.34 1.17 -21.03
CA ILE A 14 6.92 1.53 -21.17
C ILE A 14 6.38 1.34 -22.60
N LEU A 15 7.24 1.34 -23.62
CA LEU A 15 6.84 1.16 -25.02
C LEU A 15 6.75 -0.31 -25.44
N THR A 16 7.45 -1.20 -24.74
CA THR A 16 7.68 -2.59 -25.16
C THR A 16 7.14 -3.61 -24.17
N GLU A 17 7.03 -3.22 -22.90
CA GLU A 17 6.55 -4.05 -21.81
C GLU A 17 5.13 -3.62 -21.42
N TYR A 18 4.27 -4.61 -21.23
CA TYR A 18 2.96 -4.37 -20.63
C TYR A 18 3.15 -4.29 -19.11
N PHE A 19 2.50 -3.34 -18.43
CA PHE A 19 2.32 -3.46 -16.98
C PHE A 19 1.38 -4.65 -16.73
N THR A 20 1.96 -5.79 -16.41
CA THR A 20 1.24 -7.02 -16.11
C THR A 20 1.61 -7.44 -14.70
N CYS A 21 0.75 -7.13 -13.74
CA CYS A 21 0.69 -7.95 -12.54
C CYS A 21 0.16 -9.33 -12.99
N ASP A 22 1.08 -10.25 -13.33
CA ASP A 22 0.70 -11.62 -13.62
C ASP A 22 0.41 -12.32 -12.30
N LEU A 23 -0.87 -12.33 -11.91
CA LEU A 23 -1.31 -12.94 -10.66
C LEU A 23 -1.02 -14.45 -10.61
N GLN A 24 -0.92 -15.16 -11.75
CA GLN A 24 -0.56 -16.57 -11.72
C GLN A 24 0.93 -16.78 -11.43
N ALA A 25 1.79 -15.90 -11.96
CA ALA A 25 3.22 -15.92 -11.70
C ALA A 25 3.59 -15.37 -10.31
N CYS A 26 3.06 -14.19 -9.98
CA CYS A 26 3.31 -13.44 -8.74
C CYS A 26 2.58 -14.07 -7.53
N ARG A 27 1.41 -14.68 -7.75
CA ARG A 27 0.54 -15.21 -6.70
C ARG A 27 0.19 -14.19 -5.62
N GLY A 28 0.18 -12.90 -6.00
CA GLY A 28 -0.08 -11.79 -5.08
C GLY A 28 1.06 -11.48 -4.11
N ILE A 29 2.29 -11.98 -4.34
CA ILE A 29 3.41 -11.75 -3.42
C ILE A 29 3.69 -10.26 -3.22
N CYS A 30 3.55 -9.41 -4.24
CA CYS A 30 3.72 -7.96 -4.10
C CYS A 30 2.65 -7.27 -3.23
N CYS A 31 1.56 -7.96 -2.90
CA CYS A 31 0.52 -7.46 -1.99
C CYS A 31 0.75 -7.92 -0.53
N VAL A 32 1.70 -8.82 -0.32
CA VAL A 32 2.04 -9.42 0.99
C VAL A 32 3.48 -9.08 1.38
N GLU A 33 4.38 -8.90 0.43
CA GLU A 33 5.77 -8.53 0.65
C GLU A 33 6.00 -7.18 -0.03
N GLY A 34 6.26 -6.16 0.79
CA GLY A 34 6.49 -4.80 0.32
C GLY A 34 7.04 -3.91 1.44
N ASP A 35 7.90 -2.96 1.07
CA ASP A 35 8.56 -2.07 2.03
C ASP A 35 7.76 -0.78 2.31
N SER A 36 6.69 -0.53 1.56
CA SER A 36 5.79 0.61 1.75
C SER A 36 4.33 0.19 1.62
N GLY A 37 3.46 0.92 2.33
CA GLY A 37 2.03 0.72 2.30
C GLY A 37 1.38 1.18 1.00
N ALA A 38 0.08 0.92 0.87
CA ALA A 38 -0.70 1.52 -0.20
C ALA A 38 -0.69 3.05 -0.02
N PRO A 39 -0.35 3.83 -1.06
CA PRO A 39 -0.35 5.28 -0.99
C PRO A 39 -1.77 5.81 -0.78
N LEU A 40 -1.87 6.90 -0.02
CA LEU A 40 -3.11 7.54 0.39
C LEU A 40 -3.13 9.00 -0.02
N THR A 41 -4.29 9.48 -0.40
CA THR A 41 -4.60 10.90 -0.46
C THR A 41 -4.90 11.47 0.94
N GLN A 42 -4.85 12.79 1.07
CA GLN A 42 -5.19 13.46 2.33
C GLN A 42 -6.64 13.21 2.76
N GLU A 43 -7.55 13.09 1.79
CA GLU A 43 -8.95 12.75 2.03
C GLU A 43 -9.09 11.34 2.61
N GLU A 44 -8.41 10.35 2.01
CA GLU A 44 -8.38 8.98 2.53
C GLU A 44 -7.76 8.89 3.93
N CYS A 45 -6.72 9.66 4.24
CA CYS A 45 -6.15 9.74 5.59
C CYS A 45 -7.19 10.18 6.62
N THR A 46 -7.98 11.21 6.29
CA THR A 46 -9.05 11.72 7.15
C THR A 46 -10.15 10.68 7.36
N TYR A 47 -10.50 9.94 6.31
CA TYR A 47 -11.46 8.84 6.40
C TYR A 47 -10.93 7.73 7.30
N LEU A 48 -9.69 7.28 7.13
CA LEU A 48 -9.09 6.24 7.97
C LEU A 48 -9.06 6.66 9.44
N GLU A 49 -8.68 7.89 9.76
CA GLU A 49 -8.70 8.39 11.15
C GLU A 49 -10.09 8.34 11.79
N THR A 50 -11.12 8.69 11.04
CA THR A 50 -12.49 8.79 11.55
C THR A 50 -13.18 7.42 11.62
N GLU A 51 -12.96 6.60 10.60
CA GLU A 51 -13.74 5.39 10.35
C GLU A 51 -13.07 4.11 10.82
N TRP A 52 -11.75 4.11 11.13
CA TRP A 52 -11.08 2.88 11.56
C TRP A 52 -11.75 2.13 12.73
N PRO A 53 -12.42 2.78 13.73
CA PRO A 53 -13.11 2.04 14.78
C PRO A 53 -14.23 1.13 14.25
N ARG A 54 -14.80 1.47 13.09
CA ARG A 54 -15.80 0.65 12.39
C ARG A 54 -15.17 -0.51 11.63
N TYR A 55 -13.88 -0.44 11.31
CA TYR A 55 -13.15 -1.49 10.60
C TYR A 55 -12.60 -2.56 11.55
N ILE A 56 -12.32 -2.22 12.81
CA ILE A 56 -11.80 -3.15 13.84
C ILE A 56 -12.50 -4.52 13.83
N PRO A 57 -13.86 -4.62 13.80
CA PRO A 57 -14.54 -5.92 13.87
C PRO A 57 -14.30 -6.82 12.66
N THR A 58 -13.82 -6.26 11.55
CA THR A 58 -13.53 -6.98 10.31
C THR A 58 -12.04 -7.19 10.05
N MET A 59 -11.18 -6.56 10.85
CA MET A 59 -9.74 -6.64 10.70
C MET A 59 -9.19 -7.89 11.38
N GLN A 60 -8.03 -8.34 10.90
CA GLN A 60 -7.24 -9.33 11.63
C GLN A 60 -6.64 -8.70 12.89
N ASN A 61 -6.48 -9.48 13.96
CA ASN A 61 -5.88 -9.00 15.21
C ASN A 61 -4.49 -8.37 14.99
N ALA A 62 -3.67 -8.96 14.11
CA ALA A 62 -2.36 -8.42 13.76
C ALA A 62 -2.45 -7.05 13.06
N GLY A 63 -3.46 -6.87 12.19
CA GLY A 63 -3.75 -5.59 11.55
C GLY A 63 -4.21 -4.52 12.53
N VAL A 64 -5.08 -4.88 13.47
CA VAL A 64 -5.50 -3.97 14.56
C VAL A 64 -4.27 -3.50 15.35
N HIS A 65 -3.39 -4.44 15.74
CA HIS A 65 -2.17 -4.09 16.47
C HIS A 65 -1.22 -3.18 15.65
N ALA A 66 -1.11 -3.42 14.34
CA ALA A 66 -0.32 -2.57 13.46
C ALA A 66 -0.86 -1.13 13.43
N VAL A 67 -2.18 -0.95 13.33
CA VAL A 67 -2.84 0.37 13.39
C VAL A 67 -2.69 1.03 14.74
N GLU A 68 -2.84 0.30 15.85
CA GLU A 68 -2.64 0.84 17.21
C GLU A 68 -1.21 1.37 17.41
N LYS A 69 -0.22 0.71 16.82
CA LYS A 69 1.20 1.07 16.95
C LYS A 69 1.62 2.21 16.02
N GLN A 70 1.13 2.20 14.78
CA GLN A 70 1.62 3.07 13.70
C GLN A 70 0.68 4.23 13.38
N GLY A 71 -0.59 4.12 13.78
CA GLY A 71 -1.69 4.99 13.38
C GLY A 71 -2.56 4.36 12.28
N PRO A 72 -3.75 4.92 12.01
CA PRO A 72 -4.65 4.49 10.92
C PRO A 72 -4.01 4.61 9.53
N TRP A 73 -3.03 5.49 9.40
CA TRP A 73 -2.11 5.67 8.28
C TRP A 73 -0.75 6.11 8.85
N THR A 74 0.30 6.05 8.04
CA THR A 74 1.66 6.45 8.44
C THR A 74 2.40 7.13 7.27
N LEU A 75 3.62 7.60 7.52
CA LEU A 75 4.51 8.12 6.47
C LEU A 75 5.55 7.07 6.12
N ASP A 76 5.81 6.87 4.83
CA ASP A 76 6.90 5.99 4.39
C ASP A 76 8.26 6.70 4.40
N ILE A 77 9.29 6.03 3.85
CA ILE A 77 10.67 6.54 3.83
C ILE A 77 10.84 7.78 2.95
N GLU A 78 9.93 8.01 2.00
CA GLU A 78 9.93 9.16 1.10
C GLU A 78 9.08 10.31 1.68
N GLY A 79 8.37 10.06 2.79
CA GLY A 79 7.50 11.01 3.45
C GLY A 79 6.09 11.05 2.85
N ASP A 80 5.72 10.04 2.06
CA ASP A 80 4.38 9.92 1.49
C ASP A 80 3.43 9.24 2.47
N THR A 81 2.16 9.65 2.47
CA THR A 81 1.11 9.07 3.30
C THR A 81 0.71 7.70 2.78
N VAL A 82 0.81 6.67 3.62
CA VAL A 82 0.56 5.27 3.26
C VAL A 82 -0.22 4.51 4.33
N THR A 83 -0.85 3.39 3.97
CA THR A 83 -1.44 2.45 4.95
C THR A 83 -0.35 1.77 5.79
N PRO A 84 -0.57 1.50 7.09
CA PRO A 84 0.40 0.78 7.89
C PRO A 84 0.50 -0.69 7.46
N LEU A 85 1.69 -1.27 7.63
CA LEU A 85 1.97 -2.66 7.30
C LEU A 85 2.05 -3.52 8.56
N ILE A 86 1.68 -4.80 8.45
CA ILE A 86 1.90 -5.82 9.48
C ILE A 86 3.34 -6.31 9.33
N GLU A 87 4.23 -5.93 10.25
CA GLU A 87 5.64 -6.36 10.26
C GLU A 87 6.39 -6.16 8.92
N GLY A 88 6.06 -5.12 8.16
CA GLY A 88 6.67 -4.85 6.84
C GLY A 88 6.23 -5.83 5.75
N LYS A 89 5.03 -6.41 5.89
CA LYS A 89 4.44 -7.35 4.94
C LYS A 89 3.12 -6.80 4.40
N GLU A 90 2.01 -7.49 4.64
CA GLU A 90 0.70 -7.10 4.15
C GLU A 90 0.19 -5.82 4.83
N CYS A 91 -0.76 -5.16 4.17
CA CYS A 91 -1.47 -4.02 4.73
C CYS A 91 -2.23 -4.43 6.01
N ALA A 92 -2.26 -3.54 7.01
CA ALA A 92 -3.01 -3.76 8.25
C ALA A 92 -4.52 -3.95 8.05
N TYR A 93 -5.06 -3.49 6.91
CA TYR A 93 -6.47 -3.65 6.52
C TYR A 93 -6.70 -4.88 5.63
N ALA A 94 -5.68 -5.69 5.38
CA ALA A 94 -5.83 -6.92 4.62
C ALA A 94 -6.76 -7.91 5.35
N PHE A 95 -7.60 -8.59 4.58
CA PHE A 95 -8.48 -9.63 5.06
C PHE A 95 -8.40 -10.82 4.12
N PHE A 96 -8.22 -12.00 4.69
CA PHE A 96 -8.08 -13.25 3.96
C PHE A 96 -9.32 -14.11 4.20
N ARG A 97 -9.88 -14.64 3.12
CA ARG A 97 -10.97 -15.62 3.15
C ARG A 97 -10.38 -16.96 2.72
N ASP A 98 -10.74 -18.00 3.44
CA ASP A 98 -10.45 -19.39 3.07
C ASP A 98 -11.13 -19.77 1.74
#